data_AF-A0A2S4W3M6-F1
#
_entry.id   AF-A0A2S4W3M6-F1
#
_cell.length_a   1.000
_cell.length_b   1.000
_cell.length_c   1.000
_cell.angle_alpha   90.00
_cell.angle_beta   90.00
_cell.angle_gamma   90.00
#
_symmetry.space_group_name_H-M   'P 1'
#
loop_
_entity.id
_entity.type
_entity.pdbx_description
1 polymer ?
#
loop_
_entity_poly.entity_id
_entity_poly.type
_entity_poly.pdbx_seq_one_letter_code
_entity_poly.pdbx_strand_id
1 'polypeptide(L)'
;MQDNTPKNLPSLRKMGEKLVFIDKVMHAYGLGLKSFIHAFLANDYPEINSNRRLWGAPIGWRSTREVLDDIKRLVHQTTEGKNRWKQYILSEAQVILAAEGGAHGQFPKGNYHNSKTLTTEFFSDQSKATRTAKLVTEDMPFLYNLILHKVRKNSPEKPTQALEKTNLEDNPESEDNLAVASDSDTSLESDTDTRPVTTKRQTPLAKKTAVEEVEDCEEPFDQANRPHVIAATICSIVAFSANRRDNALQIQNAVVSLACGVTERVSTYLNYIGLASSRKTAHRAISSLGRLAEGTIIKKMGSKKLPMAPVICLDNLDFEEKIHEKSVEKTTQMFHGTWGYLHVPDKQLIDRYNPANFSLESYQEAIRESSNMDVKPSWFLPDSNSSAHFQAVVRVYSLHCLSVCLMGH
;
A
#
# COMPACT_ATOMS: atom_id res chain seq x y z
N MET A 1 -34.52 -31.16 -41.57
CA MET A 1 -35.09 -31.17 -40.20
C MET A 1 -35.61 -32.57 -39.94
N GLN A 2 -34.82 -33.42 -39.29
CA GLN A 2 -35.30 -34.72 -38.84
C GLN A 2 -36.05 -34.49 -37.53
N ASP A 3 -37.36 -34.75 -37.56
CA ASP A 3 -38.25 -34.73 -36.42
C ASP A 3 -37.89 -35.89 -35.49
N ASN A 4 -36.96 -35.63 -34.56
CA ASN A 4 -36.56 -36.53 -33.49
C ASN A 4 -37.49 -36.38 -32.27
N THR A 5 -38.80 -36.28 -32.47
CA THR A 5 -39.73 -36.49 -31.36
C THR A 5 -39.76 -37.97 -31.01
N PRO A 6 -39.41 -38.37 -29.78
CA PRO A 6 -39.44 -39.78 -29.41
C PRO A 6 -40.90 -40.23 -29.34
N LYS A 7 -41.29 -41.08 -30.28
CA LYS A 7 -42.61 -41.71 -30.34
C LYS A 7 -42.76 -42.56 -29.08
N ASN A 8 -43.68 -42.18 -28.17
CA ASN A 8 -44.08 -42.85 -26.91
C ASN A 8 -43.68 -42.17 -25.57
N LEU A 9 -43.41 -40.86 -25.50
CA LEU A 9 -43.39 -40.20 -24.18
C LEU A 9 -44.81 -39.84 -23.68
N PRO A 10 -45.10 -40.03 -22.38
CA PRO A 10 -46.36 -39.57 -21.80
C PRO A 10 -46.46 -38.04 -21.89
N SER A 11 -47.67 -37.53 -22.14
CA SER A 11 -47.95 -36.08 -22.17
C SER A 11 -47.97 -35.52 -20.74
N LEU A 12 -46.83 -34.97 -20.30
CA LEU A 12 -46.66 -34.35 -18.97
C LEU A 12 -46.68 -32.82 -19.10
N ARG A 13 -47.66 -32.15 -18.48
CA ARG A 13 -47.85 -30.69 -18.62
C ARG A 13 -47.14 -29.90 -17.53
N LYS A 14 -47.18 -30.38 -16.28
CA LYS A 14 -46.57 -29.68 -15.14
C LYS A 14 -45.11 -30.08 -14.96
N MET A 15 -44.27 -29.16 -14.48
CA MET A 15 -42.86 -29.45 -14.22
C MET A 15 -42.68 -30.58 -13.19
N GLY A 16 -43.49 -30.60 -12.12
CA GLY A 16 -43.45 -31.67 -11.11
C GLY A 16 -43.75 -33.06 -11.69
N GLU A 17 -44.69 -33.17 -12.63
CA GLU A 17 -45.02 -34.42 -13.31
C GLU A 17 -43.84 -34.93 -14.14
N LYS A 18 -43.14 -34.02 -14.83
CA LYS A 18 -41.92 -34.33 -15.59
C LYS A 18 -40.80 -34.85 -14.68
N LEU A 19 -40.57 -34.18 -13.55
CA LEU A 19 -39.53 -34.58 -12.59
C LEU A 19 -39.81 -35.96 -11.99
N VAL A 20 -41.05 -36.23 -11.57
CA VAL A 20 -41.44 -37.54 -11.01
C VAL A 20 -41.32 -38.65 -12.06
N PHE A 21 -41.67 -38.38 -13.32
CA PHE A 21 -41.50 -39.36 -14.39
C PHE A 21 -40.03 -39.69 -14.64
N ILE A 22 -39.18 -38.66 -14.78
CA ILE A 22 -37.74 -38.83 -15.01
C ILE A 22 -37.10 -39.58 -13.83
N ASP A 23 -37.47 -39.25 -12.60
CA ASP A 23 -36.98 -39.94 -11.42
C ASP A 23 -37.33 -41.44 -11.42
N LYS A 24 -38.57 -41.80 -11.78
CA LYS A 24 -38.98 -43.20 -11.95
C LYS A 24 -38.19 -43.92 -13.04
N VAL A 25 -37.95 -43.28 -14.17
CA VAL A 25 -37.15 -43.84 -15.27
C VAL A 25 -35.72 -44.10 -14.78
N MET A 26 -35.10 -43.12 -14.12
CA MET A 26 -33.74 -43.28 -13.59
C MET A 26 -33.64 -44.43 -12.59
N HIS A 27 -34.59 -44.54 -11.66
CA HIS A 27 -34.64 -45.63 -10.69
C HIS A 27 -34.82 -47.00 -11.37
N ALA A 28 -35.56 -47.08 -12.47
CA ALA A 28 -35.71 -48.33 -13.24
C ALA A 28 -34.37 -48.82 -13.84
N TYR A 29 -33.42 -47.90 -14.10
CA TYR A 29 -32.06 -48.22 -14.53
C TYR A 29 -31.05 -48.27 -13.36
N GLY A 30 -31.52 -48.31 -12.11
CA GLY A 30 -30.64 -48.39 -10.93
C GLY A 30 -29.88 -47.10 -10.62
N LEU A 31 -30.33 -45.95 -11.16
CA LEU A 31 -29.71 -44.65 -10.93
C LEU A 31 -30.60 -43.78 -10.05
N GLY A 32 -30.05 -43.23 -8.96
CA GLY A 32 -30.67 -42.15 -8.21
C GLY A 32 -30.29 -40.78 -8.78
N LEU A 33 -31.01 -39.72 -8.38
CA LEU A 33 -30.76 -38.37 -8.90
C LEU A 33 -29.31 -37.91 -8.74
N LYS A 34 -28.72 -38.09 -7.56
CA LYS A 34 -27.34 -37.68 -7.29
C LYS A 34 -26.32 -38.52 -8.05
N SER A 35 -26.53 -39.84 -8.15
CA SER A 35 -25.60 -40.72 -8.86
C SER A 35 -25.66 -40.48 -10.38
N PHE A 36 -26.84 -40.17 -10.92
CA PHE A 36 -26.99 -39.74 -12.30
C PHE A 36 -26.29 -38.42 -12.57
N ILE A 37 -26.50 -37.38 -11.75
CA ILE A 37 -25.82 -36.09 -11.94
C ILE A 37 -24.31 -36.28 -11.90
N HIS A 38 -23.80 -37.04 -10.92
CA HIS A 38 -22.38 -37.36 -10.84
C HIS A 38 -21.87 -38.10 -12.08
N ALA A 39 -22.55 -39.17 -12.51
CA ALA A 39 -22.18 -39.93 -13.69
C ALA A 39 -22.25 -39.07 -14.97
N PHE A 40 -23.27 -38.23 -15.12
CA PHE A 40 -23.41 -37.32 -16.25
C PHE A 40 -22.27 -36.29 -16.31
N LEU A 41 -21.83 -35.78 -15.16
CA LEU A 41 -20.76 -34.79 -15.07
C LEU A 41 -19.35 -35.41 -15.21
N ALA A 42 -19.18 -36.70 -14.92
CA ALA A 42 -17.88 -37.37 -14.89
C ALA A 42 -17.63 -38.33 -16.08
N ASN A 43 -18.66 -38.77 -16.79
CA ASN A 43 -18.54 -39.78 -17.85
C ASN A 43 -18.09 -39.15 -19.19
N ASP A 44 -17.12 -39.80 -19.84
CA ASP A 44 -16.47 -39.32 -21.06
C ASP A 44 -17.13 -39.82 -22.37
N TYR A 45 -18.38 -40.32 -22.29
CA TYR A 45 -19.11 -40.76 -23.48
C TYR A 45 -19.30 -39.63 -24.51
N PRO A 46 -18.96 -39.84 -25.80
CA PRO A 46 -18.88 -38.77 -26.80
C PRO A 46 -20.13 -37.89 -26.94
N GLU A 47 -21.33 -38.48 -26.87
CA GLU A 47 -22.59 -37.74 -26.99
C GLU A 47 -22.86 -36.84 -25.77
N ILE A 48 -22.39 -37.23 -24.59
CA ILE A 48 -22.57 -36.48 -23.32
C ILE A 48 -21.56 -35.33 -23.23
N ASN A 49 -20.33 -35.52 -23.73
CA ASN A 49 -19.27 -34.51 -23.71
C ASN A 49 -19.67 -33.19 -24.39
N SER A 50 -20.45 -33.28 -25.47
CA SER A 50 -20.96 -32.12 -26.21
C SER A 50 -21.84 -31.19 -25.38
N ASN A 51 -22.54 -31.74 -24.36
CA ASN A 51 -23.39 -30.99 -23.43
C ASN A 51 -22.60 -30.54 -22.18
N ARG A 52 -21.63 -31.34 -21.71
CA ARG A 52 -20.75 -31.00 -20.57
C ARG A 52 -19.92 -29.74 -20.80
N ARG A 53 -19.44 -29.50 -22.02
CA ARG A 53 -18.63 -28.30 -22.35
C ARG A 53 -19.31 -26.97 -22.02
N LEU A 54 -20.65 -26.95 -21.96
CA LEU A 54 -21.42 -25.74 -21.68
C LEU A 54 -21.39 -25.34 -20.20
N TRP A 55 -21.08 -26.26 -19.28
CA TRP A 55 -21.10 -26.00 -17.84
C TRP A 55 -20.05 -24.94 -17.40
N GLY A 56 -18.87 -24.95 -18.04
CA GLY A 56 -17.84 -23.95 -17.82
C GLY A 56 -17.79 -22.83 -18.86
N ALA A 57 -18.56 -22.94 -19.95
CA ALA A 57 -18.53 -21.96 -21.03
C ALA A 57 -19.26 -20.66 -20.62
N PRO A 58 -18.83 -19.47 -21.11
CA PRO A 58 -19.50 -18.21 -20.80
C PRO A 58 -21.01 -18.22 -21.05
N ILE A 59 -21.45 -18.91 -22.11
CA ILE A 59 -22.85 -18.98 -22.52
C ILE A 59 -23.71 -19.88 -21.61
N GLY A 60 -23.11 -20.90 -20.96
CA GLY A 60 -23.79 -21.84 -20.07
C GLY A 60 -23.46 -21.67 -18.59
N TRP A 61 -22.55 -20.76 -18.24
CA TRP A 61 -22.19 -20.46 -16.86
C TRP A 61 -23.37 -19.93 -16.05
N ARG A 62 -24.25 -19.13 -16.67
CA ARG A 62 -25.43 -18.57 -15.98
C ARG A 62 -26.33 -19.68 -15.43
N SER A 63 -26.72 -20.64 -16.26
CA SER A 63 -27.57 -21.76 -15.83
C SER A 63 -26.82 -22.72 -14.90
N THR A 64 -25.51 -22.87 -15.07
CA THR A 64 -24.68 -23.63 -14.12
C THR A 64 -24.67 -22.99 -12.73
N ARG A 65 -24.57 -21.66 -12.65
CA ARG A 65 -24.68 -20.92 -11.40
C ARG A 65 -26.04 -21.09 -10.75
N GLU A 66 -27.12 -21.05 -11.52
CA GLU A 66 -28.49 -21.29 -11.02
C GLU A 66 -28.60 -22.67 -10.33
N VAL A 67 -28.04 -23.72 -10.95
CA VAL A 67 -27.97 -25.06 -10.35
C VAL A 67 -27.17 -25.06 -9.04
N LEU A 68 -25.99 -24.41 -9.01
CA LEU A 68 -25.17 -24.32 -7.80
C LEU A 68 -25.88 -23.55 -6.67
N ASP A 69 -26.61 -22.48 -7.01
CA ASP A 69 -27.36 -21.68 -6.04
C ASP A 69 -28.55 -22.45 -5.46
N ASP A 70 -29.24 -23.24 -6.28
CA ASP A 70 -30.32 -24.12 -5.82
C ASP A 70 -29.78 -25.27 -4.95
N ILE A 71 -28.64 -25.87 -5.30
CA ILE A 71 -27.94 -26.86 -4.46
C ILE A 71 -27.59 -26.23 -3.11
N LYS A 72 -26.99 -25.03 -3.12
CA LYS A 72 -26.66 -24.28 -1.90
C LYS A 72 -27.91 -24.02 -1.05
N ARG A 73 -29.02 -23.61 -1.67
CA ARG A 73 -30.30 -23.36 -0.97
C ARG A 73 -30.79 -24.61 -0.24
N LEU A 74 -30.71 -25.78 -0.88
CA LEU A 74 -31.07 -27.07 -0.28
C LEU A 74 -30.13 -27.45 0.87
N VAL A 75 -28.82 -27.34 0.66
CA VAL A 75 -27.82 -27.66 1.69
C VAL A 75 -27.94 -26.72 2.90
N HIS A 76 -28.33 -25.47 2.70
CA HIS A 76 -28.46 -24.47 3.76
C HIS A 76 -29.71 -24.64 4.64
N GLN A 77 -30.57 -25.63 4.41
CA GLN A 77 -31.77 -25.85 5.22
C GLN A 77 -31.46 -26.23 6.66
N THR A 78 -30.32 -26.88 6.91
CA THR A 78 -29.90 -27.28 8.26
C THR A 78 -28.60 -26.59 8.67
N THR A 79 -28.40 -26.42 9.98
CA THR A 79 -27.14 -25.87 10.52
C THR A 79 -25.93 -26.73 10.14
N GLU A 80 -26.07 -28.06 10.20
CA GLU A 80 -25.02 -28.97 9.74
C GLU A 80 -24.71 -28.80 8.26
N GLY A 81 -25.74 -28.69 7.41
CA GLY A 81 -25.57 -28.50 5.98
C GLY A 81 -24.84 -27.20 5.65
N LYS A 82 -25.18 -26.09 6.34
CA LYS A 82 -24.43 -24.83 6.24
C LYS A 82 -22.94 -25.00 6.59
N ASN A 83 -22.63 -25.79 7.61
CA ASN A 83 -21.23 -26.05 8.00
C ASN A 83 -20.49 -26.89 6.96
N ARG A 84 -21.13 -27.93 6.41
CA ARG A 84 -20.55 -28.75 5.32
C ARG A 84 -20.30 -27.91 4.07
N TRP A 85 -21.22 -27.01 3.71
CA TRP A 85 -21.02 -26.08 2.60
C TRP A 85 -19.83 -25.15 2.83
N LYS A 86 -19.70 -24.56 4.03
CA LYS A 86 -18.53 -23.72 4.37
C LYS A 86 -17.22 -24.49 4.27
N GLN A 87 -17.18 -25.73 4.75
CA GLN A 87 -15.98 -26.59 4.65
C GLN A 87 -15.61 -26.88 3.20
N TYR A 88 -16.61 -27.15 2.34
CA TYR A 88 -16.38 -27.36 0.92
C TYR A 88 -15.83 -26.09 0.22
N ILE A 89 -16.44 -24.92 0.47
CA ILE A 89 -15.92 -23.66 -0.09
C ILE A 89 -14.50 -23.37 0.41
N LEU A 90 -14.20 -23.70 1.66
CA LEU A 90 -12.85 -23.55 2.20
C LEU A 90 -11.85 -24.49 1.50
N SER A 91 -12.21 -25.75 1.23
CA SER A 91 -11.31 -26.67 0.52
C SER A 91 -11.03 -26.21 -0.91
N GLU A 92 -12.06 -25.72 -1.63
CA GLU A 92 -11.87 -25.16 -2.97
C GLU A 92 -11.01 -23.88 -2.94
N ALA A 93 -11.23 -23.01 -1.96
CA ALA A 93 -10.41 -21.81 -1.78
C ALA A 93 -8.93 -22.16 -1.50
N GLN A 94 -8.67 -23.21 -0.72
CA GLN A 94 -7.29 -23.69 -0.48
C GLN A 94 -6.62 -24.18 -1.76
N VAL A 95 -7.35 -24.89 -2.64
CA VAL A 95 -6.82 -25.33 -3.95
C VAL A 95 -6.45 -24.13 -4.81
N ILE A 96 -7.31 -23.10 -4.85
CA ILE A 96 -7.02 -21.87 -5.59
C ILE A 96 -5.76 -21.20 -5.03
N LEU A 97 -5.68 -21.00 -3.71
CA LEU A 97 -4.53 -20.37 -3.04
C LEU A 97 -3.22 -21.14 -3.24
N ALA A 98 -3.26 -22.47 -3.31
CA ALA A 98 -2.07 -23.28 -3.58
C ALA A 98 -1.56 -23.15 -5.02
N ALA A 99 -2.44 -22.77 -5.95
CA ALA A 99 -2.09 -22.46 -7.34
C ALA A 99 -1.63 -21.00 -7.52
N GLU A 100 -1.97 -20.12 -6.58
CA GLU A 100 -1.44 -18.75 -6.55
C GLU A 100 0.02 -18.71 -6.13
N GLY A 101 0.74 -17.71 -6.61
CA GLY A 101 2.16 -17.53 -6.38
C GLY A 101 2.84 -16.95 -7.60
N GLY A 102 3.84 -16.11 -7.35
CA GLY A 102 4.62 -15.51 -8.43
C GLY A 102 5.76 -16.40 -8.93
N ALA A 103 6.40 -15.92 -9.99
CA ALA A 103 7.52 -16.60 -10.61
C ALA A 103 8.67 -16.86 -9.61
N HIS A 104 9.17 -18.10 -9.61
CA HIS A 104 10.28 -18.50 -8.75
C HIS A 104 11.63 -18.05 -9.29
N GLY A 105 12.54 -17.69 -8.38
CA GLY A 105 13.92 -17.37 -8.72
C GLY A 105 14.25 -15.88 -8.65
N GLN A 106 15.41 -15.51 -9.18
CA GLN A 106 15.98 -14.17 -9.09
C GLN A 106 15.22 -13.16 -9.97
N PHE A 107 14.92 -12.00 -9.42
CA PHE A 107 14.40 -10.84 -10.15
C PHE A 107 15.36 -10.44 -11.29
N PRO A 108 14.86 -10.13 -12.51
CA PRO A 108 13.47 -9.86 -12.87
C PRO A 108 12.64 -11.09 -13.28
N LYS A 109 13.26 -12.25 -13.47
CA LYS A 109 12.57 -13.47 -13.95
C LYS A 109 11.74 -14.14 -12.86
N GLY A 110 12.11 -13.96 -11.60
CA GLY A 110 11.32 -14.34 -10.44
C GLY A 110 11.17 -13.19 -9.45
N ASN A 111 10.67 -13.48 -8.25
CA ASN A 111 10.35 -12.45 -7.26
C ASN A 111 11.47 -12.19 -6.22
N TYR A 112 12.60 -12.90 -6.31
CA TYR A 112 13.70 -12.76 -5.36
C TYR A 112 14.61 -11.59 -5.65
N HIS A 113 14.69 -10.66 -4.69
CA HIS A 113 15.66 -9.58 -4.71
C HIS A 113 16.87 -9.93 -3.84
N ASN A 114 18.05 -9.84 -4.44
CA ASN A 114 19.31 -10.07 -3.75
C ASN A 114 19.76 -8.76 -3.09
N SER A 115 19.87 -8.76 -1.76
CA SER A 115 20.27 -7.58 -0.98
C SER A 115 21.67 -7.05 -1.36
N LYS A 116 22.54 -7.87 -1.93
CA LYS A 116 23.90 -7.44 -2.33
C LYS A 116 23.95 -6.68 -3.65
N THR A 117 22.86 -6.67 -4.42
CA THR A 117 22.80 -6.07 -5.77
C THR A 117 21.66 -5.06 -5.89
N LEU A 118 21.14 -4.57 -4.77
CA LEU A 118 20.07 -3.57 -4.78
C LEU A 118 20.62 -2.21 -5.23
N THR A 119 19.81 -1.52 -6.02
CA THR A 119 20.01 -0.15 -6.50
C THR A 119 18.99 0.79 -5.85
N THR A 120 19.20 2.10 -5.99
CA THR A 120 18.26 3.12 -5.51
C THR A 120 16.90 3.02 -6.20
N GLU A 121 16.87 2.59 -7.46
CA GLU A 121 15.66 2.40 -8.26
C GLU A 121 14.65 1.45 -7.60
N PHE A 122 15.13 0.40 -6.91
CA PHE A 122 14.29 -0.52 -6.15
C PHE A 122 13.35 0.20 -5.16
N PHE A 123 13.82 1.30 -4.55
CA PHE A 123 13.09 2.08 -3.56
C PHE A 123 12.26 3.22 -4.16
N SER A 124 12.26 3.39 -5.49
CA SER A 124 11.41 4.37 -6.16
C SER A 124 9.93 4.02 -6.02
N ASP A 125 9.07 5.04 -5.99
CA ASP A 125 7.62 4.83 -5.87
C ASP A 125 7.04 4.11 -7.08
N GLN A 126 7.60 4.36 -8.27
CA GLN A 126 7.25 3.61 -9.48
C GLN A 126 7.56 2.11 -9.31
N SER A 127 8.77 1.75 -8.85
CA SER A 127 9.12 0.34 -8.62
C SER A 127 8.29 -0.30 -7.52
N LYS A 128 7.90 0.45 -6.48
CA LYS A 128 6.95 -0.04 -5.45
C LYS A 128 5.59 -0.33 -6.07
N ALA A 129 5.03 0.64 -6.79
CA ALA A 129 3.72 0.51 -7.42
C ALA A 129 3.66 -0.65 -8.43
N THR A 130 4.67 -0.82 -9.27
CA THR A 130 4.76 -1.95 -10.22
C THR A 130 4.79 -3.30 -9.51
N ARG A 131 5.58 -3.43 -8.43
CA ARG A 131 5.65 -4.67 -7.64
C ARG A 131 4.31 -4.97 -6.97
N THR A 132 3.66 -3.97 -6.39
CA THR A 132 2.33 -4.10 -5.78
C THR A 132 1.27 -4.48 -6.82
N ALA A 133 1.27 -3.84 -7.99
CA ALA A 133 0.34 -4.15 -9.06
C ALA A 133 0.48 -5.61 -9.50
N LYS A 134 1.70 -6.05 -9.83
CA LYS A 134 1.98 -7.45 -10.18
C LYS A 134 1.48 -8.42 -9.11
N LEU A 135 1.77 -8.14 -7.84
CA LEU A 135 1.34 -9.00 -6.72
C LEU A 135 -0.18 -9.19 -6.69
N VAL A 136 -0.95 -8.11 -6.88
CA VAL A 136 -2.41 -8.14 -6.70
C VAL A 136 -3.17 -8.53 -7.97
N THR A 137 -2.58 -8.39 -9.16
CA THR A 137 -3.24 -8.74 -10.43
C THR A 137 -2.79 -10.08 -11.00
N GLU A 138 -1.54 -10.47 -10.76
CA GLU A 138 -0.94 -11.67 -11.39
C GLU A 138 -0.61 -12.74 -10.34
N ASP A 139 0.15 -12.39 -9.30
CA ASP A 139 0.71 -13.40 -8.40
C ASP A 139 -0.34 -13.94 -7.40
N MET A 140 -1.18 -13.09 -6.80
CA MET A 140 -2.16 -13.47 -5.76
C MET A 140 -3.52 -12.75 -5.84
N PRO A 141 -4.19 -12.69 -7.01
CA PRO A 141 -5.44 -11.94 -7.18
C PRO A 141 -6.62 -12.46 -6.34
N PHE A 142 -6.78 -13.77 -6.15
CA PHE A 142 -7.86 -14.36 -5.36
C PHE A 142 -7.72 -14.01 -3.87
N LEU A 143 -6.54 -14.22 -3.28
CA LEU A 143 -6.29 -13.84 -1.90
C LEU A 143 -6.48 -12.34 -1.69
N TYR A 144 -5.94 -11.53 -2.60
CA TYR A 144 -6.06 -10.08 -2.56
C TYR A 144 -7.53 -9.64 -2.51
N ASN A 145 -8.36 -10.15 -3.43
CA ASN A 145 -9.77 -9.78 -3.49
C ASN A 145 -10.55 -10.24 -2.25
N LEU A 146 -10.21 -11.40 -1.68
CA LEU A 146 -10.85 -11.89 -0.45
C LEU A 146 -10.56 -10.97 0.74
N ILE A 147 -9.30 -10.58 0.92
CA ILE A 147 -8.89 -9.67 1.99
C ILE A 147 -9.47 -8.27 1.76
N LEU A 148 -9.39 -7.77 0.53
CA LEU A 148 -9.92 -6.46 0.16
C LEU A 148 -11.42 -6.36 0.46
N HIS A 149 -12.19 -7.38 0.10
CA HIS A 149 -13.61 -7.46 0.41
C HIS A 149 -13.87 -7.44 1.92
N LYS A 150 -13.07 -8.21 2.69
CA LYS A 150 -13.20 -8.27 4.16
C LYS A 150 -12.86 -6.93 4.83
N VAL A 151 -11.83 -6.24 4.37
CA VAL A 151 -11.38 -4.96 4.94
C VAL A 151 -12.36 -3.84 4.58
N ARG A 152 -12.85 -3.78 3.33
CA ARG A 152 -13.82 -2.77 2.88
C ARG A 152 -15.15 -2.84 3.64
N LYS A 153 -15.67 -4.04 3.90
CA LYS A 153 -16.96 -4.23 4.59
C LYS A 153 -16.98 -3.68 6.03
N ASN A 154 -15.81 -3.45 6.61
CA ASN A 154 -15.66 -2.92 7.97
C ASN A 154 -15.45 -1.39 8.02
N SER A 155 -15.39 -0.69 6.88
CA SER A 155 -15.46 0.78 6.87
C SER A 155 -16.92 1.19 6.91
N PRO A 156 -17.35 2.08 7.84
CA PRO A 156 -18.71 2.60 7.83
C PRO A 156 -18.94 3.31 6.49
N GLU A 157 -19.86 2.78 5.70
CA GLU A 157 -20.25 3.37 4.42
C GLU A 157 -20.79 4.78 4.68
N LYS A 158 -20.06 5.82 4.22
CA LYS A 158 -20.73 7.06 3.83
C LYS A 158 -21.44 6.75 2.51
N PRO A 159 -22.75 7.04 2.39
CA PRO A 159 -23.46 6.79 1.15
C PRO A 159 -22.98 7.79 0.10
N THR A 160 -22.16 7.36 -0.84
CA THR A 160 -21.84 8.14 -2.04
C THR A 160 -22.80 7.71 -3.14
N GLN A 161 -23.84 8.52 -3.38
CA GLN A 161 -24.65 8.41 -4.57
C GLN A 161 -23.79 8.70 -5.80
N ALA A 162 -23.98 7.89 -6.83
CA ALA A 162 -23.32 7.98 -8.11
C ALA A 162 -23.63 9.33 -8.80
N LEU A 163 -22.60 9.93 -9.38
CA LEU A 163 -22.68 11.07 -10.28
C LEU A 163 -23.36 10.64 -11.59
N GLU A 164 -24.63 10.99 -11.78
CA GLU A 164 -25.21 11.25 -13.09
C GLU A 164 -25.74 12.69 -13.13
N LYS A 165 -25.30 13.42 -14.16
CA LYS A 165 -25.65 14.82 -14.41
C LYS A 165 -27.00 14.90 -15.13
N THR A 166 -27.92 15.72 -14.62
CA THR A 166 -28.80 16.59 -15.43
C THR A 166 -29.25 17.78 -14.58
N ASN A 167 -29.09 18.99 -15.13
CA ASN A 167 -29.57 20.26 -14.59
C ASN A 167 -31.10 20.37 -14.70
N LEU A 168 -31.76 21.02 -13.74
CA LEU A 168 -32.50 22.30 -13.86
C LEU A 168 -33.22 22.66 -12.55
N GLU A 169 -33.43 23.96 -12.38
CA GLU A 169 -33.81 24.78 -11.21
C GLU A 169 -35.18 24.47 -10.56
N ASP A 170 -35.30 24.61 -9.23
CA ASP A 170 -35.96 25.73 -8.52
C ASP A 170 -36.45 25.36 -7.08
N ASN A 171 -35.90 26.06 -6.08
CA ASN A 171 -36.44 26.62 -4.81
C ASN A 171 -37.48 25.86 -3.91
N PRO A 172 -37.79 26.31 -2.66
CA PRO A 172 -37.53 25.55 -1.43
C PRO A 172 -38.79 25.43 -0.52
N GLU A 173 -38.56 25.13 0.77
CA GLU A 173 -39.53 25.17 1.90
C GLU A 173 -40.45 23.92 2.00
N SER A 174 -40.78 23.34 3.15
CA SER A 174 -40.72 23.77 4.55
C SER A 174 -40.94 22.55 5.48
N GLU A 175 -40.39 22.69 6.68
CA GLU A 175 -40.97 22.44 8.02
C GLU A 175 -41.59 21.09 8.45
N ASP A 176 -41.36 20.86 9.76
CA ASP A 176 -42.23 20.21 10.74
C ASP A 176 -42.30 18.68 10.82
N ASN A 177 -42.32 18.04 12.00
CA ASN A 177 -42.02 18.44 13.38
C ASN A 177 -42.01 17.16 14.24
N LEU A 178 -41.25 17.20 15.34
CA LEU A 178 -41.53 16.67 16.70
C LEU A 178 -42.09 15.23 16.86
N ALA A 179 -41.31 14.31 17.46
CA ALA A 179 -41.25 14.00 18.91
C ALA A 179 -42.17 12.79 19.27
N VAL A 180 -42.07 12.02 20.37
CA VAL A 180 -41.54 12.18 21.73
C VAL A 180 -41.33 10.77 22.34
N ALA A 181 -40.20 10.59 23.03
CA ALA A 181 -39.89 9.87 24.29
C ALA A 181 -40.27 8.39 24.64
N SER A 182 -39.33 7.87 25.47
CA SER A 182 -39.51 7.12 26.73
C SER A 182 -39.49 5.59 26.63
N ASP A 183 -38.85 4.82 27.52
CA ASP A 183 -37.83 4.99 28.57
C ASP A 183 -37.60 3.57 29.12
N SER A 184 -36.38 3.21 29.55
CA SER A 184 -36.08 2.30 30.67
C SER A 184 -34.63 1.79 30.63
N ASP A 185 -33.86 2.34 31.56
CA ASP A 185 -32.55 1.88 32.01
C ASP A 185 -32.59 0.46 32.61
N THR A 186 -31.53 -0.31 32.37
CA THR A 186 -30.89 -1.11 33.44
C THR A 186 -29.41 -1.33 33.10
N SER A 187 -28.59 -0.92 34.06
CA SER A 187 -27.12 -0.84 34.10
C SER A 187 -26.48 -2.22 34.35
N LEU A 188 -25.36 -2.58 33.69
CA LEU A 188 -23.94 -2.59 34.12
C LEU A 188 -23.32 -3.75 33.27
N GLU A 189 -22.13 -3.75 32.66
CA GLU A 189 -20.82 -3.28 33.07
C GLU A 189 -19.79 -3.43 31.91
N SER A 190 -18.66 -2.71 32.00
CA SER A 190 -17.32 -2.95 31.41
C SER A 190 -16.86 -2.24 30.11
N ASP A 191 -16.02 -1.22 30.35
CA ASP A 191 -14.70 -0.91 29.78
C ASP A 191 -14.52 -0.29 28.37
N THR A 192 -14.54 1.05 28.42
CA THR A 192 -13.54 2.02 27.91
C THR A 192 -13.16 2.00 26.43
N ASP A 193 -14.02 2.66 25.66
CA ASP A 193 -13.74 3.30 24.38
C ASP A 193 -12.88 4.56 24.62
N THR A 194 -11.66 4.62 24.06
CA THR A 194 -10.82 5.82 24.12
C THR A 194 -11.07 6.70 22.89
N ARG A 195 -12.13 7.52 22.94
CA ARG A 195 -12.26 8.72 22.09
C ARG A 195 -11.72 9.93 22.85
N PRO A 196 -10.97 10.86 22.24
CA PRO A 196 -10.58 12.10 22.90
C PRO A 196 -11.81 12.96 23.16
N VAL A 197 -12.03 13.29 24.43
CA VAL A 197 -13.02 14.24 24.91
C VAL A 197 -12.60 15.65 24.51
N THR A 198 -13.49 16.38 23.83
CA THR A 198 -13.37 17.82 23.58
C THR A 198 -13.64 18.59 24.88
N THR A 199 -12.62 18.76 25.73
CA THR A 199 -12.74 19.68 26.87
C THR A 199 -12.58 21.13 26.40
N LYS A 200 -13.71 21.80 26.17
CA LYS A 200 -13.77 23.26 26.06
C LYS A 200 -13.50 23.88 27.44
N ARG A 201 -12.25 24.27 27.71
CA ARG A 201 -11.98 25.31 28.73
C ARG A 201 -12.21 26.67 28.09
N GLN A 202 -13.33 27.30 28.45
CA GLN A 202 -13.58 28.71 28.18
C GLN A 202 -12.78 29.54 29.19
N THR A 203 -11.88 30.40 28.69
CA THR A 203 -11.49 31.64 29.37
C THR A 203 -11.90 32.81 28.48
N PRO A 204 -12.55 33.86 29.01
CA PRO A 204 -13.27 34.85 28.20
C PRO A 204 -12.43 36.11 27.99
N LEU A 205 -12.07 36.43 26.74
CA LEU A 205 -12.00 37.84 26.32
C LEU A 205 -12.09 38.02 24.79
N ALA A 206 -13.28 38.43 24.36
CA ALA A 206 -13.59 39.38 23.29
C ALA A 206 -12.90 39.27 21.90
N LYS A 207 -13.66 38.68 20.97
CA LYS A 207 -14.11 39.21 19.67
C LYS A 207 -13.09 39.77 18.66
N LYS A 208 -12.98 38.99 17.57
CA LYS A 208 -13.07 39.35 16.13
C LYS A 208 -12.06 40.37 15.58
N THR A 209 -11.18 39.91 14.69
CA THR A 209 -11.33 40.10 13.23
C THR A 209 -10.64 38.93 12.50
N ALA A 210 -11.30 38.43 11.45
CA ALA A 210 -10.89 37.36 10.52
C ALA A 210 -9.44 37.54 10.02
N VAL A 211 -8.66 36.51 9.72
CA VAL A 211 -8.93 35.40 8.79
C VAL A 211 -8.30 34.11 9.31
N GLU A 212 -9.12 33.09 9.55
CA GLU A 212 -8.66 31.71 9.71
C GLU A 212 -8.36 31.15 8.32
N GLU A 213 -7.09 31.18 7.92
CA GLU A 213 -6.57 30.13 7.05
C GLU A 213 -6.19 28.97 7.98
N VAL A 214 -7.17 28.15 8.32
CA VAL A 214 -6.88 26.78 8.74
C VAL A 214 -6.41 26.10 7.45
N GLU A 215 -5.10 26.10 7.24
CA GLU A 215 -4.45 25.25 6.24
C GLU A 215 -4.93 23.82 6.49
N ASP A 216 -5.70 23.29 5.54
CA ASP A 216 -6.02 21.87 5.46
C ASP A 216 -4.69 21.11 5.39
N CYS A 217 -4.27 20.57 6.54
CA CYS A 217 -3.19 19.59 6.59
C CYS A 217 -3.61 18.41 5.71
N GLU A 218 -3.07 18.29 4.49
CA GLU A 218 -3.27 17.11 3.68
C GLU A 218 -2.81 15.88 4.48
N GLU A 219 -3.75 15.03 4.88
CA GLU A 219 -3.42 13.83 5.65
C GLU A 219 -2.47 12.93 4.84
N PRO A 220 -1.31 12.50 5.38
CA PRO A 220 -0.31 11.68 4.66
C PRO A 220 -0.81 10.30 4.23
N PHE A 221 -2.02 9.92 4.64
CA PHE A 221 -2.62 8.62 4.40
C PHE A 221 -3.99 8.80 3.77
N ASP A 222 -4.07 8.60 2.46
CA ASP A 222 -5.35 8.53 1.77
C ASP A 222 -6.19 7.37 2.35
N GLN A 223 -7.15 7.72 3.19
CA GLN A 223 -8.05 6.77 3.86
C GLN A 223 -8.84 5.95 2.83
N ALA A 224 -9.04 6.45 1.60
CA ALA A 224 -9.69 5.70 0.52
C ALA A 224 -8.80 4.56 0.00
N ASN A 225 -7.48 4.72 0.05
CA ASN A 225 -6.51 3.72 -0.41
C ASN A 225 -6.12 2.70 0.69
N ARG A 226 -6.42 2.98 1.96
CA ARG A 226 -6.09 2.11 3.10
C ARG A 226 -6.50 0.63 2.92
N PRO A 227 -7.71 0.27 2.43
CA PRO A 227 -8.07 -1.13 2.21
C PRO A 227 -7.19 -1.85 1.20
N HIS A 228 -6.79 -1.14 0.13
CA HIS A 228 -5.90 -1.69 -0.89
C HIS A 228 -4.51 -1.93 -0.29
N VAL A 229 -3.96 -0.96 0.44
CA VAL A 229 -2.63 -1.08 1.08
C VAL A 229 -2.60 -2.24 2.07
N ILE A 230 -3.64 -2.39 2.90
CA ILE A 230 -3.74 -3.51 3.85
C ILE A 230 -3.78 -4.85 3.10
N ALA A 231 -4.65 -4.98 2.09
CA ALA A 231 -4.80 -6.23 1.35
C ALA A 231 -3.51 -6.63 0.62
N ALA A 232 -2.86 -5.68 -0.06
CA ALA A 232 -1.59 -5.91 -0.75
C ALA A 232 -0.45 -6.27 0.22
N THR A 233 -0.40 -5.60 1.38
CA THR A 233 0.60 -5.88 2.42
C THR A 233 0.41 -7.29 2.99
N ILE A 234 -0.82 -7.70 3.29
CA ILE A 234 -1.09 -9.06 3.78
C ILE A 234 -0.73 -10.10 2.72
N CYS A 235 -1.04 -9.88 1.44
CA CYS A 235 -0.60 -10.77 0.36
C CYS A 235 0.94 -10.88 0.33
N SER A 236 1.65 -9.76 0.48
CA SER A 236 3.12 -9.76 0.54
C SER A 236 3.66 -10.53 1.74
N ILE A 237 3.01 -10.45 2.90
CA ILE A 237 3.38 -11.23 4.10
C ILE A 237 3.16 -12.71 3.84
N VAL A 238 2.01 -13.10 3.28
CA VAL A 238 1.68 -14.50 2.99
C VAL A 238 2.66 -15.07 1.96
N ALA A 239 2.92 -14.37 0.86
CA ALA A 239 3.88 -14.75 -0.15
C ALA A 239 5.28 -14.98 0.45
N PHE A 240 5.80 -14.01 1.21
CA PHE A 240 7.10 -14.12 1.86
C PHE A 240 7.16 -15.26 2.90
N SER A 241 6.07 -15.49 3.62
CA SER A 241 6.00 -16.52 4.67
C SER A 241 5.97 -17.91 4.05
N ALA A 242 5.26 -18.10 2.94
CA ALA A 242 5.25 -19.34 2.16
C ALA A 242 6.60 -19.56 1.46
N ASN A 243 7.21 -18.49 0.95
CA ASN A 243 8.48 -18.52 0.25
C ASN A 243 9.31 -17.28 0.58
N ARG A 244 10.36 -17.45 1.39
CA ARG A 244 11.26 -16.33 1.79
C ARG A 244 12.00 -15.68 0.61
N ARG A 245 11.85 -16.23 -0.60
CA ARG A 245 12.34 -15.63 -1.84
C ARG A 245 11.37 -14.59 -2.43
N ASP A 246 10.14 -14.47 -1.96
CA ASP A 246 9.23 -13.36 -2.28
C ASP A 246 9.44 -12.20 -1.29
N ASN A 247 10.56 -11.49 -1.40
CA ASN A 247 11.10 -10.68 -0.29
C ASN A 247 11.12 -9.16 -0.55
N ALA A 248 10.46 -8.69 -1.61
CA ALA A 248 10.61 -7.31 -2.07
C ALA A 248 10.11 -6.28 -1.04
N LEU A 249 8.88 -6.44 -0.53
CA LEU A 249 8.34 -5.56 0.52
C LEU A 249 9.16 -5.68 1.80
N GLN A 250 9.58 -6.90 2.14
CA GLN A 250 10.26 -7.19 3.39
C GLN A 250 11.66 -6.58 3.44
N ILE A 251 12.41 -6.59 2.32
CA ILE A 251 13.69 -5.87 2.27
C ILE A 251 13.46 -4.37 2.40
N GLN A 252 12.46 -3.82 1.72
CA GLN A 252 12.13 -2.40 1.82
C GLN A 252 11.83 -2.00 3.26
N ASN A 253 10.91 -2.69 3.92
CA ASN A 253 10.56 -2.43 5.31
C ASN A 253 11.77 -2.58 6.23
N ALA A 254 12.61 -3.62 6.03
CA ALA A 254 13.79 -3.82 6.86
C ALA A 254 14.83 -2.68 6.73
N VAL A 255 15.03 -2.15 5.52
CA VAL A 255 15.94 -1.01 5.28
C VAL A 255 15.38 0.26 5.89
N VAL A 256 14.08 0.54 5.69
CA VAL A 256 13.42 1.71 6.28
C VAL A 256 13.44 1.64 7.81
N SER A 257 13.04 0.52 8.40
CA SER A 257 13.09 0.33 9.85
C SER A 257 14.50 0.52 10.41
N LEU A 258 15.53 0.00 9.73
CA LEU A 258 16.91 0.18 10.17
C LEU A 258 17.33 1.66 10.10
N ALA A 259 16.95 2.38 9.05
CA ALA A 259 17.23 3.81 8.90
C ALA A 259 16.49 4.65 9.95
N CYS A 260 15.26 4.27 10.31
CA CYS A 260 14.46 4.92 11.35
C CYS A 260 14.88 4.54 12.78
N GLY A 261 16.00 3.84 12.99
CA GLY A 261 16.48 3.49 14.32
C GLY A 261 15.63 2.45 15.06
N VAL A 262 14.81 1.67 14.35
CA VAL A 262 14.00 0.61 14.96
C VAL A 262 14.91 -0.40 15.67
N THR A 263 14.61 -0.66 16.94
CA THR A 263 15.40 -1.57 17.78
C THR A 263 15.48 -2.98 17.20
N GLU A 264 16.54 -3.71 17.54
CA GLU A 264 16.72 -5.10 17.08
C GLU A 264 15.57 -6.02 17.49
N ARG A 265 15.03 -5.81 18.70
CA ARG A 265 13.89 -6.59 19.20
C ARG A 265 12.66 -6.42 18.33
N VAL A 266 12.34 -5.17 17.96
CA VAL A 266 11.19 -4.87 17.08
C VAL A 266 11.47 -5.37 15.67
N SER A 267 12.68 -5.16 15.13
CA SER A 267 13.06 -5.68 13.82
C SER A 267 12.96 -7.21 13.73
N THR A 268 13.37 -7.92 14.79
CA THR A 268 13.26 -9.37 14.89
C THR A 268 11.80 -9.82 14.90
N TYR A 269 10.95 -9.13 15.65
CA TYR A 269 9.51 -9.42 15.66
C TYR A 269 8.86 -9.19 14.29
N LEU A 270 9.14 -8.06 13.63
CA LEU A 270 8.65 -7.77 12.28
C LEU A 270 9.12 -8.82 11.26
N ASN A 271 10.33 -9.35 11.43
CA ASN A 271 10.82 -10.44 10.60
C ASN A 271 10.10 -11.76 10.88
N TYR A 272 9.84 -12.06 12.14
CA TYR A 272 9.12 -13.26 12.57
C TYR A 272 7.72 -13.34 11.93
N ILE A 273 6.96 -12.24 11.98
CA ILE A 273 5.61 -12.17 11.38
C ILE A 273 5.60 -11.94 9.86
N GLY A 274 6.77 -11.82 9.22
CA GLY A 274 6.90 -11.69 7.77
C GLY A 274 6.66 -10.28 7.20
N LEU A 275 6.59 -9.25 8.06
CA LEU A 275 6.49 -7.84 7.65
C LEU A 275 7.83 -7.27 7.17
N ALA A 276 8.95 -7.76 7.68
CA ALA A 276 10.29 -7.30 7.32
C ALA A 276 11.26 -8.46 7.08
N SER A 277 12.35 -8.19 6.38
CA SER A 277 13.50 -9.09 6.31
C SER A 277 14.38 -8.93 7.55
N SER A 278 15.34 -9.84 7.75
CA SER A 278 16.28 -9.74 8.85
C SER A 278 17.09 -8.44 8.81
N ARG A 279 17.51 -7.94 9.98
CA ARG A 279 18.43 -6.81 10.11
C ARG A 279 19.73 -7.01 9.33
N LYS A 280 20.24 -8.26 9.27
CA LYS A 280 21.41 -8.63 8.46
C LYS A 280 21.19 -8.41 6.97
N THR A 281 19.98 -8.68 6.48
CA THR A 281 19.59 -8.40 5.09
C THR A 281 19.55 -6.89 4.83
N ALA A 282 19.02 -6.12 5.77
CA ALA A 282 19.01 -4.65 5.69
C ALA A 282 20.42 -4.07 5.64
N HIS A 283 21.33 -4.51 6.52
CA HIS A 283 22.73 -4.08 6.47
C HIS A 283 23.41 -4.42 5.12
N ARG A 284 23.18 -5.61 4.56
CA ARG A 284 23.71 -5.97 3.23
C ARG A 284 23.16 -5.05 2.13
N ALA A 285 21.87 -4.72 2.19
CA ALA A 285 21.24 -3.79 1.27
C ALA A 285 21.84 -2.38 1.38
N ILE A 286 21.97 -1.85 2.61
CA ILE A 286 22.60 -0.55 2.85
C ILE A 286 24.06 -0.56 2.40
N SER A 287 24.84 -1.63 2.65
CA SER A 287 26.21 -1.73 2.14
C SER A 287 26.27 -1.75 0.61
N SER A 288 25.30 -2.38 -0.07
CA SER A 288 25.18 -2.32 -1.54
C SER A 288 24.94 -0.89 -2.03
N LEU A 289 23.95 -0.22 -1.43
CA LEU A 289 23.62 1.17 -1.72
C LEU A 289 24.79 2.11 -1.43
N GLY A 290 25.52 1.87 -0.34
CA GLY A 290 26.70 2.63 0.06
C GLY A 290 27.81 2.58 -0.98
N ARG A 291 28.08 1.40 -1.57
CA ARG A 291 29.06 1.27 -2.67
C ARG A 291 28.63 2.03 -3.92
N LEU A 292 27.33 2.03 -4.23
CA LEU A 292 26.80 2.82 -5.35
C LEU A 292 26.92 4.33 -5.09
N ALA A 293 26.64 4.75 -3.86
CA ALA A 293 26.80 6.14 -3.43
C ALA A 293 28.26 6.58 -3.48
N GLU A 294 29.18 5.75 -2.96
CA GLU A 294 30.63 5.95 -3.05
C GLU A 294 31.09 6.11 -4.50
N GLY A 295 30.69 5.19 -5.39
CA GLY A 295 31.00 5.28 -6.82
C GLY A 295 30.45 6.57 -7.47
N THR A 296 29.27 7.02 -7.02
CA THR A 296 28.68 8.29 -7.48
C THR A 296 29.49 9.49 -7.01
N ILE A 297 29.96 9.49 -5.76
CA ILE A 297 30.82 10.54 -5.20
C ILE A 297 32.16 10.57 -5.96
N ILE A 298 32.82 9.43 -6.12
CA ILE A 298 34.09 9.32 -6.87
C ILE A 298 33.93 9.85 -8.30
N LYS A 299 32.84 9.49 -8.98
CA LYS A 299 32.55 9.96 -10.34
C LYS A 299 32.35 11.48 -10.39
N LYS A 300 31.64 12.06 -9.42
CA LYS A 300 31.44 13.51 -9.32
C LYS A 300 32.75 14.24 -9.03
N MET A 301 33.54 13.75 -8.08
CA MET A 301 34.84 14.33 -7.71
C MET A 301 35.89 14.21 -8.83
N GLY A 302 35.88 13.11 -9.59
CA GLY A 302 36.83 12.86 -10.68
C GLY A 302 36.51 13.59 -11.99
N SER A 303 35.41 14.35 -12.07
CA SER A 303 35.01 15.04 -13.30
C SER A 303 35.90 16.26 -13.57
N LYS A 304 36.94 16.08 -14.39
CA LYS A 304 37.83 17.17 -14.88
C LYS A 304 37.15 18.19 -15.81
N LYS A 305 35.86 18.01 -16.12
CA LYS A 305 35.11 18.87 -17.05
C LYS A 305 34.60 20.17 -16.42
N LEU A 306 34.63 20.27 -15.09
CA LEU A 306 34.17 21.46 -14.38
C LEU A 306 35.38 22.36 -14.09
N PRO A 307 35.29 23.69 -14.35
CA PRO A 307 36.31 24.67 -13.97
C PRO A 307 36.60 24.68 -12.46
N MET A 308 35.61 24.31 -11.64
CA MET A 308 35.73 24.20 -10.21
C MET A 308 35.41 22.77 -9.75
N ALA A 309 36.30 22.19 -8.94
CA ALA A 309 36.06 20.90 -8.33
C ALA A 309 34.92 20.98 -7.29
N PRO A 310 34.10 19.94 -7.14
CA PRO A 310 33.12 19.87 -6.06
C PRO A 310 33.79 20.01 -4.68
N VAL A 311 33.13 20.73 -3.77
CA VAL A 311 33.61 20.94 -2.40
C VAL A 311 32.93 19.94 -1.48
N ILE A 312 33.73 19.23 -0.68
CA ILE A 312 33.21 18.36 0.38
C ILE A 312 33.22 19.17 1.68
N CYS A 313 32.04 19.30 2.29
CA CYS A 313 31.93 19.81 3.64
C CYS A 313 31.69 18.61 4.57
N LEU A 314 32.57 18.45 5.55
CA LEU A 314 32.42 17.49 6.64
C LEU A 314 32.26 18.29 7.92
N ASP A 315 31.30 17.88 8.73
CA ASP A 315 31.01 18.49 10.00
C ASP A 315 30.67 17.40 11.02
N ASN A 316 30.91 17.67 12.29
CA ASN A 316 30.71 16.71 13.36
C ASN A 316 29.31 16.91 13.95
N LEU A 317 28.55 15.82 14.01
CA LEU A 317 27.28 15.78 14.75
C LEU A 317 27.54 15.16 16.11
N ASP A 318 27.58 16.00 17.14
CA ASP A 318 27.60 15.55 18.52
C ASP A 318 26.17 15.61 19.08
N PHE A 319 25.59 14.44 19.37
CA PHE A 319 24.28 14.34 20.03
C PHE A 319 24.46 13.86 21.47
N GLU A 320 23.98 14.62 22.44
CA GLU A 320 23.91 14.19 23.84
C GLU A 320 22.54 13.55 24.13
N GLU A 321 22.51 12.25 24.39
CA GLU A 321 21.33 11.62 24.97
C GLU A 321 21.30 11.90 26.47
N LYS A 322 20.48 12.89 26.87
CA LYS A 322 20.34 13.30 28.27
C LYS A 322 19.22 12.55 28.98
N ILE A 323 19.60 11.54 29.75
CA ILE A 323 18.68 10.82 30.64
C ILE A 323 18.37 11.70 31.87
N HIS A 324 17.09 12.00 32.10
CA HIS A 324 16.64 12.89 33.17
C HIS A 324 16.77 12.26 34.58
N GLU A 325 16.65 10.94 34.67
CA GLU A 325 16.73 10.18 35.92
C GLU A 325 17.89 9.19 35.83
N LYS A 326 19.06 9.61 36.34
CA LYS A 326 20.29 8.81 36.27
C LYS A 326 20.19 7.60 37.19
N SER A 327 20.47 6.41 36.67
CA SER A 327 20.71 5.21 37.47
C SER A 327 22.09 4.63 37.13
N VAL A 328 22.58 3.68 37.93
CA VAL A 328 23.89 3.05 37.69
C VAL A 328 23.97 2.39 36.30
N GLU A 329 22.84 1.97 35.74
CA GLU A 329 22.74 1.34 34.41
C GLU A 329 22.34 2.31 33.29
N LYS A 330 21.90 3.54 33.63
CA LYS A 330 21.43 4.56 32.68
C LYS A 330 22.16 5.87 32.90
N THR A 331 23.22 6.08 32.12
CA THR A 331 24.00 7.31 32.11
C THR A 331 23.77 8.09 30.82
N THR A 332 23.87 9.41 30.90
CA THR A 332 23.98 10.30 29.73
C THR A 332 25.09 9.81 28.80
N GLN A 333 24.81 9.71 27.50
CA GLN A 333 25.80 9.31 26.50
C GLN A 333 25.96 10.39 25.43
N MET A 334 27.21 10.62 25.03
CA MET A 334 27.55 11.44 23.86
C MET A 334 27.69 10.51 22.66
N PHE A 335 26.92 10.79 21.62
CA PHE A 335 27.04 10.14 20.32
C PHE A 335 27.80 11.07 19.39
N HIS A 336 28.93 10.56 18.88
CA HIS A 336 29.75 11.26 17.90
C HIS A 336 29.43 10.71 16.51
N GLY A 337 28.90 11.56 15.66
CA GLY A 337 28.70 11.31 14.24
C GLY A 337 29.52 12.29 13.41
N THR A 338 29.80 11.92 12.17
CA THR A 338 30.28 12.86 11.15
C THR A 338 29.24 12.88 10.05
N TRP A 339 28.76 14.07 9.72
CA TRP A 339 27.90 14.28 8.58
C TRP A 339 28.65 15.10 7.53
N GLY A 340 28.22 14.99 6.28
CA GLY A 340 28.82 15.76 5.23
C GLY A 340 27.98 15.77 3.98
N TYR A 341 28.20 16.79 3.17
CA TYR A 341 27.55 16.94 1.89
C TYR A 341 28.57 17.35 0.83
N LEU A 342 28.21 17.05 -0.41
CA LEU A 342 29.00 17.39 -1.58
C LEU A 342 28.35 18.56 -2.30
N HIS A 343 28.98 19.72 -2.24
CA HIS A 343 28.61 20.87 -3.06
C HIS A 343 29.17 20.70 -4.46
N VAL A 344 28.29 20.35 -5.40
CA VAL A 344 28.59 20.35 -6.83
C VAL A 344 28.08 21.68 -7.39
N PRO A 345 28.95 22.54 -7.92
CA PRO A 345 28.53 23.81 -8.51
C PRO A 345 27.55 23.60 -9.66
N ASP A 346 26.55 24.47 -9.76
CA ASP A 346 25.62 24.41 -10.89
C ASP A 346 26.36 24.73 -12.19
N LYS A 347 26.26 23.80 -13.14
CA LYS A 347 26.88 23.91 -14.45
C LYS A 347 26.36 25.13 -15.21
N GLN A 348 25.06 25.43 -15.12
CA GLN A 348 24.48 26.57 -15.83
C GLN A 348 25.01 27.91 -15.33
N LEU A 349 25.39 27.99 -14.05
CA LEU A 349 25.99 29.17 -13.46
C LEU A 349 27.44 29.30 -13.90
N ILE A 350 28.20 28.20 -13.79
CA ILE A 350 29.62 28.17 -14.17
C ILE A 350 29.83 28.52 -15.64
N ASP A 351 28.99 28.00 -16.54
CA ASP A 351 29.11 28.20 -17.99
C ASP A 351 28.94 29.68 -18.39
N ARG A 352 28.44 30.56 -17.50
CA ARG A 352 28.32 32.02 -17.73
C ARG A 352 29.63 32.78 -17.54
N TYR A 353 30.63 32.16 -16.92
CA TYR A 353 31.89 32.81 -16.58
C TYR A 353 33.04 32.24 -17.43
N ASN A 354 34.07 33.05 -17.67
CA ASN A 354 35.27 32.60 -18.37
C ASN A 354 35.97 31.50 -17.54
N PRO A 355 36.27 30.31 -18.10
CA PRO A 355 37.00 29.26 -17.41
C PRO A 355 38.34 29.72 -16.80
N ALA A 356 39.02 30.70 -17.40
CA ALA A 356 40.27 31.25 -16.88
C ALA A 356 40.13 31.91 -15.49
N ASN A 357 38.94 32.41 -15.16
CA ASN A 357 38.68 33.05 -13.87
C ASN A 357 38.70 32.06 -12.69
N PHE A 358 38.58 30.76 -12.97
CA PHE A 358 38.64 29.69 -11.96
C PHE A 358 40.06 29.12 -11.78
N SER A 359 41.07 29.80 -12.32
CA SER A 359 42.48 29.40 -12.16
C SER A 359 43.01 29.72 -10.76
N LEU A 360 44.05 28.99 -10.35
CA LEU A 360 44.75 29.25 -9.09
C LEU A 360 45.38 30.65 -9.07
N GLU A 361 45.85 31.13 -10.23
CA GLU A 361 46.46 32.46 -10.40
C GLU A 361 45.43 33.56 -10.16
N SER A 362 44.26 33.48 -10.81
CA SER A 362 43.16 34.43 -10.60
C SER A 362 42.68 34.42 -9.15
N TYR A 363 42.63 33.24 -8.51
CA TYR A 363 42.29 33.14 -7.09
C TYR A 363 43.33 33.83 -6.19
N GLN A 364 44.63 33.59 -6.42
CA GLN A 364 45.71 34.22 -5.65
C GLN A 364 45.74 35.74 -5.81
N GLU A 365 45.48 36.23 -7.02
CA GLU A 365 45.38 37.67 -7.30
C GLU A 365 44.18 38.28 -6.59
N ALA A 366 43.00 37.66 -6.68
CA ALA A 366 41.80 38.11 -5.97
C ALA A 366 41.98 38.12 -4.44
N ILE A 367 42.64 37.10 -3.86
CA ILE A 367 42.97 37.06 -2.43
C ILE A 367 43.93 38.20 -2.07
N ARG A 368 44.94 38.47 -2.90
CA ARG A 368 45.91 39.55 -2.66
C ARG A 368 45.25 40.93 -2.74
N GLU A 369 44.34 41.14 -3.69
CA GLU A 369 43.56 42.36 -3.79
C GLU A 369 42.58 42.51 -2.62
N SER A 370 42.00 41.40 -2.14
CA SER A 370 41.07 41.40 -1.02
C SER A 370 41.67 41.92 0.29
N SER A 371 43.00 41.83 0.48
CA SER A 371 43.65 42.36 1.69
C SER A 371 43.55 43.88 1.82
N ASN A 372 43.34 44.58 0.70
CA ASN A 372 43.19 46.03 0.63
C ASN A 372 41.74 46.46 0.37
N MET A 373 40.80 45.51 0.38
CA MET A 373 39.39 45.77 0.10
C MET A 373 38.70 46.28 1.36
N ASP A 374 38.19 47.52 1.30
CA ASP A 374 37.37 48.08 2.38
C ASP A 374 36.03 47.34 2.47
N VAL A 375 35.93 46.43 3.44
CA VAL A 375 34.72 45.65 3.69
C VAL A 375 33.64 46.54 4.31
N LYS A 376 32.55 46.78 3.57
CA LYS A 376 31.40 47.53 4.08
C LYS A 376 30.35 46.59 4.68
N PRO A 377 29.86 46.84 5.91
CA PRO A 377 28.80 46.03 6.51
C PRO A 377 27.54 45.90 5.65
N SER A 378 27.24 46.92 4.84
CA SER A 378 26.10 46.93 3.90
C SER A 378 26.16 45.83 2.83
N TRP A 379 27.32 45.22 2.57
CA TRP A 379 27.44 44.10 1.63
C TRP A 379 26.90 42.77 2.16
N PHE A 380 26.82 42.63 3.49
CA PHE A 380 26.28 41.42 4.14
C PHE A 380 24.83 41.61 4.59
N LEU A 381 24.31 42.83 4.48
CA LEU A 381 22.92 43.11 4.76
C LEU A 381 22.09 42.84 3.49
N PRO A 382 21.00 42.07 3.59
CA PRO A 382 20.14 41.81 2.44
C PRO A 382 19.51 43.12 1.96
N ASP A 383 19.54 43.34 0.65
CA ASP A 383 18.72 44.36 0.02
C ASP A 383 17.24 43.91 -0.02
N SER A 384 16.33 44.82 -0.37
CA SER A 384 14.89 44.54 -0.41
C SER A 384 14.54 43.28 -1.24
N ASN A 385 15.19 43.11 -2.40
CA ASN A 385 14.91 42.01 -3.32
C ASN A 385 15.47 40.67 -2.82
N SER A 386 16.69 40.69 -2.28
CA SER A 386 17.34 39.51 -1.70
C SER A 386 16.69 39.08 -0.39
N SER A 387 16.14 40.01 0.38
CA SER A 387 15.29 39.70 1.55
C SER A 387 13.98 39.03 1.13
N ALA A 388 13.32 39.52 0.07
CA ALA A 388 12.13 38.87 -0.50
C ALA A 388 12.45 37.46 -1.05
N HIS A 389 13.57 37.30 -1.74
CA HIS A 389 14.04 36.00 -2.22
C HIS A 389 14.37 35.05 -1.07
N PHE A 390 15.10 35.51 -0.04
CA PHE A 390 15.40 34.73 1.15
C PHE A 390 14.12 34.31 1.89
N GLN A 391 13.14 35.20 1.99
CA GLN A 391 11.84 34.89 2.58
C GLN A 391 11.09 33.82 1.76
N ALA A 392 11.16 33.87 0.43
CA ALA A 392 10.61 32.83 -0.44
C ALA A 392 11.34 31.48 -0.26
N VAL A 393 12.68 31.49 -0.19
CA VAL A 393 13.50 30.29 0.07
C VAL A 393 13.16 29.69 1.43
N VAL A 394 13.07 30.48 2.50
CA VAL A 394 12.70 30.01 3.84
C VAL A 394 11.28 29.44 3.84
N ARG A 395 10.31 30.06 3.15
CA ARG A 395 8.96 29.48 3.00
C ARG A 395 9.00 28.12 2.32
N VAL A 396 9.72 28.00 1.20
CA VAL A 396 9.87 26.73 0.48
C VAL A 396 10.58 25.68 1.33
N TYR A 397 11.65 26.04 2.04
CA TYR A 397 12.36 25.13 2.95
C TYR A 397 11.50 24.71 4.14
N SER A 398 10.70 25.59 4.71
CA SER A 398 9.76 25.24 5.77
C SER A 398 8.68 24.29 5.25
N LEU A 399 8.11 24.55 4.08
CA LEU A 399 7.17 23.63 3.41
C LEU A 399 7.83 22.27 3.10
N HIS A 400 9.08 22.27 2.65
CA HIS A 400 9.79 21.04 2.31
C HIS A 400 10.22 20.24 3.54
N CYS A 401 10.69 20.90 4.61
CA CYS A 401 10.99 20.26 5.89
C CYS A 401 9.72 19.72 6.56
N LEU A 402 8.59 20.44 6.49
CA LEU A 402 7.31 19.93 6.96
C LEU A 402 6.85 18.71 6.15
N SER A 403 6.99 18.73 4.82
CA SER A 403 6.69 17.59 3.95
C SER A 403 7.60 16.38 4.22
N VAL A 404 8.91 16.58 4.46
CA VAL A 404 9.87 15.51 4.77
C VAL A 404 9.70 14.97 6.20
N CYS A 405 9.35 15.80 7.18
CA CYS A 405 9.00 15.35 8.53
C CYS A 405 7.65 14.61 8.58
N LEU A 406 6.67 14.97 7.75
CA LEU A 406 5.37 14.29 7.66
C LEU A 406 5.44 12.95 6.90
N MET A 407 6.43 12.74 6.03
CA MET A 407 6.71 11.42 5.43
C MET A 407 7.60 10.52 6.31
N GLY A 408 8.00 11.00 7.49
CA GLY A 408 8.92 10.35 8.42
C GLY A 408 8.32 9.94 9.77
N HIS A 409 7.00 9.88 9.90
CA HIS A 409 6.32 9.38 11.11
C HIS A 409 5.26 8.32 10.81
#